data_AF-A0A7D9IXR6-F1
#
_entry.id   AF-A0A7D9IXR6-F1
#
_cell.length_a   1.000
_cell.length_b   1.000
_cell.length_c   1.000
_cell.angle_alpha   90.00
_cell.angle_beta   90.00
_cell.angle_gamma   90.00
#
_symmetry.space_group_name_H-M   'P 1'
#
loop_
_entity.id
_entity.type
_entity.pdbx_description
1 polymer ?
#
loop_
_entity_poly.entity_id
_entity_poly.type
_entity_poly.pdbx_seq_one_letter_code
_entity_poly.pdbx_strand_id
1 'polypeptide(L)'
;MEKADHDDLSSMMLSLSAYEDVPEDMKCLWEQQKKMIKTKKNGYRWHPKLHKNKIREKVGWNDQMIQWCLDQAIAKEFNDTDYWGGFALDEMKIQENIEMTFEEGKHKLVGLVDLGKGHDAMRTLAGACDEPELATQVLQFVFLSDRGLRFPIAQFPSGNCTPSDIYFLFWEGVLKMQEYGFVVYWCVLDGAECNRQFIKMHFKGNFVEKKFVTCNIYTGKPMIFIMDPKHNIKKLQNNILKSNSSGKPRCLILNGKVITWHQFKAAFQWDQDSFSLPLHEKLTLEHFELDSAAKMRNHLAEDVLHNKMLFLMQKYQQHLDAIGNYGSTVVSAISLLEHTSAIVSLFNDKMFINSTNDERLTKLQKFYNVIAEWTDNCKESKTSFVSDKLWFDLQSMCIGFKSLVSIKLQNFPNSVVKPAIVNQDCVENHFCQVRASNGQNNNPTFLQQQSVQNSVRFGQTVISRKSNAGKPR
;
A
#
# COMPACT_ATOMS: atom_id res chain seq x y z
N MET A 1 6.00 -5.90 42.80
CA MET A 1 4.78 -6.22 43.54
C MET A 1 5.20 -6.85 44.83
N GLU A 2 5.02 -6.10 45.91
CA GLU A 2 5.22 -6.60 47.26
C GLU A 2 4.16 -7.66 47.55
N LYS A 3 4.43 -8.53 48.53
CA LYS A 3 3.56 -9.68 48.83
C LYS A 3 2.11 -9.28 49.11
N ALA A 4 1.90 -8.07 49.64
CA ALA A 4 0.60 -7.46 49.92
C ALA A 4 -0.23 -7.19 48.65
N ASP A 5 0.38 -6.67 47.58
CA ASP A 5 -0.31 -6.38 46.31
C ASP A 5 -0.88 -7.64 45.66
N HIS A 6 -0.24 -8.79 45.90
CA HIS A 6 -0.62 -10.07 45.34
C HIS A 6 -1.82 -10.69 46.07
N ASP A 7 -2.01 -10.33 47.35
CA ASP A 7 -3.09 -10.80 48.21
C ASP A 7 -4.37 -9.99 47.97
N ASP A 8 -4.27 -8.69 47.71
CA ASP A 8 -5.40 -7.83 47.34
C ASP A 8 -6.01 -8.19 45.98
N LEU A 9 -5.16 -8.45 44.97
CA LEU A 9 -5.61 -8.93 43.66
C LEU A 9 -6.25 -10.32 43.75
N SER A 10 -5.71 -11.22 44.56
CA SER A 10 -6.34 -12.54 44.82
C SER A 10 -7.70 -12.39 45.49
N SER A 11 -7.80 -11.51 46.48
CA SER A 11 -9.04 -11.20 47.22
C SER A 11 -10.13 -10.65 46.29
N MET A 12 -9.81 -9.65 45.46
CA MET A 12 -10.74 -9.09 44.47
C MET A 12 -11.21 -10.12 43.43
N MET A 13 -10.31 -10.96 42.93
CA MET A 13 -10.65 -11.96 41.92
C MET A 13 -11.49 -13.12 42.47
N LEU A 14 -11.32 -13.46 43.74
CA LEU A 14 -12.05 -14.55 44.41
C LEU A 14 -13.40 -14.09 45.00
N SER A 15 -13.55 -12.81 45.34
CA SER A 15 -14.80 -12.25 45.89
C SER A 15 -15.87 -11.97 44.82
N LEU A 16 -15.49 -11.81 43.55
CA LEU A 16 -16.40 -11.81 42.41
C LEU A 16 -16.88 -13.24 42.12
N SER A 17 -17.99 -13.59 42.77
CA SER A 17 -18.60 -14.92 42.83
C SER A 17 -19.50 -15.26 41.65
N ALA A 18 -20.00 -14.28 40.90
CA ALA A 18 -20.89 -14.50 39.77
C ALA A 18 -20.17 -14.33 38.42
N TYR A 19 -20.23 -15.36 37.58
CA TYR A 19 -19.74 -15.35 36.20
C TYR A 19 -20.52 -14.36 35.29
N GLU A 20 -21.65 -13.85 35.80
CA GLU A 20 -22.62 -12.99 35.12
C GLU A 20 -22.17 -11.51 35.06
N ASP A 21 -21.30 -11.08 35.98
CA ASP A 21 -20.81 -9.68 36.04
C ASP A 21 -19.55 -9.42 35.21
N VAL A 22 -18.99 -10.47 34.58
CA VAL A 22 -17.79 -10.37 33.75
C VAL A 22 -18.22 -10.23 32.28
N PRO A 23 -17.83 -9.14 31.59
CA PRO A 23 -18.10 -8.98 30.17
C PRO A 23 -17.67 -10.21 29.35
N GLU A 24 -18.48 -10.59 28.35
CA GLU A 24 -18.30 -11.85 27.60
C GLU A 24 -16.90 -11.97 26.95
N ASP A 25 -16.36 -10.85 26.48
CA ASP A 25 -15.03 -10.73 25.89
C ASP A 25 -13.89 -10.88 26.90
N MET A 26 -14.18 -10.73 28.19
CA MET A 26 -13.23 -10.83 29.30
C MET A 26 -13.31 -12.15 30.07
N LYS A 27 -14.34 -12.97 29.84
CA LYS A 27 -14.53 -14.26 30.54
C LYS A 27 -13.35 -15.21 30.39
N CYS A 28 -12.79 -15.33 29.19
CA CYS A 28 -11.61 -16.17 28.95
C CYS A 28 -10.38 -15.68 29.74
N LEU A 29 -10.14 -14.37 29.77
CA LEU A 29 -9.05 -13.77 30.55
C LEU A 29 -9.26 -14.00 32.05
N TRP A 30 -10.49 -13.77 32.52
CA TRP A 30 -10.90 -13.93 33.92
C TRP A 30 -10.73 -15.37 34.41
N GLU A 31 -11.18 -16.36 33.63
CA GLU A 31 -10.97 -17.77 33.94
C GLU A 31 -9.50 -18.15 34.00
N GLN A 32 -8.70 -17.64 33.06
CA GLN A 32 -7.25 -17.92 33.03
C GLN A 32 -6.55 -17.26 34.21
N GLN A 33 -6.93 -16.04 34.60
CA GLN A 33 -6.38 -15.38 35.80
C GLN A 33 -6.79 -16.11 37.10
N LYS A 34 -8.05 -16.57 37.22
CA LYS A 34 -8.49 -17.43 38.33
C LYS A 34 -7.70 -18.74 38.39
N LYS A 35 -7.43 -19.36 37.23
CA LYS A 35 -6.56 -20.56 37.14
C LYS A 35 -5.12 -20.23 37.53
N MET A 36 -4.57 -19.10 37.09
CA MET A 36 -3.21 -18.66 37.42
C MET A 36 -3.02 -18.41 38.92
N ILE A 37 -3.99 -17.77 39.58
CA ILE A 37 -3.98 -17.51 41.03
C ILE A 37 -4.02 -18.82 41.83
N LYS A 38 -4.78 -19.82 41.36
CA LYS A 38 -4.89 -21.15 41.99
C LYS A 38 -3.72 -22.09 41.70
N THR A 39 -2.84 -21.76 40.75
CA THR A 39 -1.73 -22.63 40.34
C THR A 39 -0.54 -22.45 41.29
N LYS A 40 0.06 -23.56 41.76
CA LYS A 40 1.23 -23.56 42.66
C LYS A 40 2.36 -22.68 42.10
N LYS A 41 3.23 -22.15 42.98
CA LYS A 41 4.37 -21.26 42.65
C LYS A 41 5.29 -21.81 41.52
N ASN A 42 5.29 -23.13 41.30
CA ASN A 42 6.08 -23.84 40.29
C ASN A 42 5.24 -24.45 39.13
N GLY A 43 3.96 -24.12 39.01
CA GLY A 43 3.14 -24.62 37.90
C GLY A 43 3.33 -23.77 36.63
N TYR A 44 3.25 -24.43 35.47
CA TYR A 44 3.38 -23.76 34.17
C TYR A 44 2.31 -22.68 34.00
N ARG A 45 2.74 -21.45 33.81
CA ARG A 45 1.88 -20.28 33.57
C ARG A 45 1.74 -20.09 32.06
N TRP A 46 0.53 -20.22 31.53
CA TRP A 46 0.26 -20.00 30.11
C TRP A 46 0.06 -18.51 29.86
N HIS A 47 0.96 -17.89 29.09
CA HIS A 47 0.77 -16.51 28.65
C HIS A 47 -0.34 -16.48 27.58
N PRO A 48 -1.33 -15.55 27.61
CA PRO A 48 -2.35 -15.41 26.57
C PRO A 48 -1.81 -15.28 25.12
N LYS A 49 -0.53 -14.92 24.94
CA LYS A 49 0.16 -14.94 23.63
C LYS A 49 0.22 -16.35 23.02
N LEU A 50 0.23 -17.41 23.84
CA LEU A 50 0.23 -18.81 23.40
C LEU A 50 -1.13 -19.23 22.81
N HIS A 51 -2.24 -18.68 23.34
CA HIS A 51 -3.57 -18.86 22.71
C HIS A 51 -3.74 -18.02 21.45
N LYS A 52 -3.10 -16.84 21.38
CA LYS A 52 -3.11 -15.98 20.19
C LYS A 52 -2.34 -16.63 19.03
N ASN A 53 -1.17 -17.22 19.25
CA ASN A 53 -0.41 -17.90 18.19
C ASN A 53 -0.91 -19.32 17.84
N LYS A 54 -2.23 -19.56 17.82
CA LYS A 54 -2.80 -20.86 17.46
C LYS A 54 -2.56 -21.23 15.99
N ILE A 55 -2.53 -20.22 15.12
CA ILE A 55 -2.25 -20.40 13.68
C ILE A 55 -0.76 -20.20 13.48
N ARG A 56 -0.07 -21.19 12.92
CA ARG A 56 1.34 -21.06 12.57
C ARG A 56 1.48 -20.36 11.23
N GLU A 57 2.33 -19.34 11.17
CA GLU A 57 2.68 -18.71 9.91
C GLU A 57 3.49 -19.68 9.04
N LYS A 58 3.11 -19.82 7.77
CA LYS A 58 3.80 -20.63 6.77
C LYS A 58 4.08 -19.78 5.54
N VAL A 59 5.03 -20.24 4.71
CA VAL A 59 5.25 -19.66 3.39
C VAL A 59 4.01 -19.89 2.53
N GLY A 60 3.64 -18.87 1.76
CA GLY A 60 2.59 -18.91 0.78
C GLY A 60 1.17 -18.95 1.33
N TRP A 61 0.26 -19.50 0.54
CA TRP A 61 -1.17 -19.53 0.83
C TRP A 61 -1.46 -20.55 1.94
N ASN A 62 -2.12 -20.09 3.01
CA ASN A 62 -2.45 -20.90 4.18
C ASN A 62 -3.95 -20.84 4.46
N ASP A 63 -4.65 -21.95 4.30
CA ASP A 63 -6.08 -22.12 4.54
C ASP A 63 -6.51 -21.66 5.95
N GLN A 64 -5.68 -21.89 6.98
CA GLN A 64 -5.96 -21.39 8.33
C GLN A 64 -5.89 -19.86 8.41
N MET A 65 -5.02 -19.24 7.62
CA MET A 65 -4.88 -17.78 7.57
C MET A 65 -6.08 -17.14 6.86
N ILE A 66 -6.55 -17.75 5.78
CA ILE A 66 -7.73 -17.27 5.05
C ILE A 66 -8.99 -17.48 5.90
N GLN A 67 -9.11 -18.62 6.59
CA GLN A 67 -10.19 -18.84 7.55
C GLN A 67 -10.17 -17.77 8.66
N TRP A 68 -8.99 -17.39 9.18
CA TRP A 68 -8.91 -16.31 10.15
C TRP A 68 -9.35 -14.97 9.56
N CYS A 69 -8.98 -14.67 8.31
CA CYS A 69 -9.48 -13.49 7.61
C CYS A 69 -11.03 -13.49 7.54
N LEU A 70 -11.62 -14.64 7.20
CA LEU A 70 -13.08 -14.85 7.18
C LEU A 70 -13.70 -14.64 8.57
N ASP A 71 -13.13 -15.24 9.62
CA ASP A 71 -13.62 -15.08 10.99
C ASP A 71 -13.58 -13.61 11.43
N GLN A 72 -12.55 -12.85 11.01
CA GLN A 72 -12.51 -11.40 11.24
C GLN A 72 -13.59 -10.66 10.46
N ALA A 73 -13.87 -11.04 9.21
CA ALA A 73 -14.94 -10.44 8.41
C ALA A 73 -16.32 -10.69 9.05
N ILE A 74 -16.58 -11.93 9.49
CA ILE A 74 -17.82 -12.32 10.18
C ILE A 74 -17.96 -11.55 11.49
N ALA A 75 -16.90 -11.45 12.29
CA ALA A 75 -16.89 -10.67 13.54
C ALA A 75 -17.06 -9.16 13.32
N LYS A 76 -16.94 -8.68 12.09
CA LYS A 76 -17.21 -7.29 11.68
C LYS A 76 -18.56 -7.12 10.98
N GLU A 77 -19.38 -8.16 10.96
CA GLU A 77 -20.73 -8.15 10.39
C GLU A 77 -20.72 -7.67 8.92
N PHE A 78 -19.81 -8.25 8.14
CA PHE A 78 -19.71 -7.98 6.70
C PHE A 78 -21.02 -8.33 6.00
N ASN A 79 -21.51 -7.41 5.18
CA ASN A 79 -22.55 -7.72 4.19
C ASN A 79 -21.90 -8.30 2.90
N ASP A 80 -22.73 -8.82 2.00
CA ASP A 80 -22.28 -9.45 0.74
C ASP A 80 -21.32 -8.57 -0.08
N THR A 81 -21.51 -7.25 -0.05
CA THR A 81 -20.69 -6.30 -0.80
C THR A 81 -19.33 -6.06 -0.14
N ASP A 82 -19.19 -6.34 1.15
CA ASP A 82 -17.96 -6.12 1.92
C ASP A 82 -16.94 -7.26 1.71
N TYR A 83 -17.38 -8.44 1.25
CA TYR A 83 -16.50 -9.55 0.86
C TYR A 83 -15.75 -9.30 -0.46
N TRP A 84 -16.09 -8.22 -1.17
CA TRP A 84 -15.37 -7.77 -2.35
C TRP A 84 -14.19 -6.89 -1.95
N GLY A 85 -13.09 -7.06 -2.66
CA GLY A 85 -11.89 -6.29 -2.44
C GLY A 85 -10.81 -6.57 -3.48
N GLY A 86 -9.58 -6.28 -3.10
CA GLY A 86 -8.42 -6.48 -3.94
C GLY A 86 -7.18 -6.92 -3.18
N PHE A 87 -6.15 -7.22 -3.94
CA PHE A 87 -4.82 -7.44 -3.37
C PHE A 87 -3.95 -6.20 -3.52
N ALA A 88 -3.25 -5.87 -2.45
CA ALA A 88 -2.08 -5.01 -2.50
C ALA A 88 -0.84 -5.90 -2.34
N LEU A 89 0.09 -5.82 -3.28
CA LEU A 89 1.31 -6.62 -3.30
C LEU A 89 2.50 -5.69 -3.27
N ASP A 90 3.50 -5.99 -2.47
CA ASP A 90 4.79 -5.30 -2.53
C ASP A 90 5.90 -6.23 -2.01
N GLU A 91 7.15 -5.88 -2.29
CA GLU A 91 8.32 -6.61 -1.84
C GLU A 91 9.12 -5.81 -0.80
N MET A 92 9.57 -6.49 0.25
CA MET A 92 10.46 -5.90 1.24
C MET A 92 11.80 -6.61 1.23
N LYS A 93 12.90 -5.83 1.14
CA LYS A 93 14.25 -6.36 1.37
C LYS A 93 14.41 -6.90 2.79
N ILE A 94 15.04 -8.06 2.90
CA ILE A 94 15.39 -8.73 4.15
C ILE A 94 16.90 -9.00 4.21
N GLN A 95 17.40 -9.37 5.38
CA GLN A 95 18.75 -9.90 5.51
C GLN A 95 18.79 -11.32 4.97
N GLU A 96 19.67 -11.54 3.98
CA GLU A 96 20.00 -12.86 3.45
C GLU A 96 20.61 -13.71 4.56
N ASN A 97 19.95 -14.82 4.89
CA ASN A 97 20.46 -15.77 5.89
C ASN A 97 19.80 -17.14 5.70
N ILE A 98 20.54 -18.22 5.91
CA ILE A 98 19.97 -19.57 6.04
C ILE A 98 19.93 -19.92 7.51
N GLU A 99 18.76 -20.33 7.96
CA GLU A 99 18.53 -20.73 9.35
C GLU A 99 17.88 -22.11 9.37
N MET A 100 18.25 -22.92 10.36
CA MET A 100 17.65 -24.24 10.56
C MET A 100 16.68 -24.17 11.73
N THR A 101 15.42 -24.50 11.47
CA THR A 101 14.39 -24.64 12.51
C THR A 101 14.08 -26.12 12.75
N PHE A 102 13.53 -26.42 13.93
CA PHE A 102 13.05 -27.76 14.26
C PHE A 102 11.53 -27.70 14.43
N GLU A 103 10.82 -28.37 13.54
CA GLU A 103 9.36 -28.31 13.43
C GLU A 103 8.80 -29.73 13.27
N GLU A 104 7.82 -30.11 14.09
CA GLU A 104 7.12 -31.41 13.98
C GLU A 104 8.07 -32.62 13.94
N GLY A 105 9.18 -32.55 14.68
CA GLY A 105 10.17 -33.62 14.73
C GLY A 105 11.17 -33.63 13.57
N LYS A 106 11.15 -32.63 12.69
CA LYS A 106 12.03 -32.54 11.51
C LYS A 106 12.80 -31.23 11.49
N HIS A 107 14.03 -31.29 11.00
CA HIS A 107 14.80 -30.09 10.67
C HIS A 107 14.29 -29.49 9.36
N LYS A 108 14.09 -28.18 9.33
CA LYS A 108 13.68 -27.42 8.15
C LYS A 108 14.66 -26.27 7.94
N LEU A 109 15.10 -26.07 6.70
CA LEU A 109 15.86 -24.89 6.30
C LEU A 109 14.90 -23.76 5.94
N VAL A 110 15.23 -22.55 6.38
CA VAL A 110 14.46 -21.33 6.21
C VAL A 110 15.40 -20.25 5.68
N GLY A 111 14.88 -19.37 4.81
CA GLY A 111 15.65 -18.27 4.21
C GLY A 111 16.14 -18.54 2.78
N LEU A 112 15.70 -19.63 2.17
CA LEU A 112 15.80 -19.86 0.73
C LEU A 112 14.59 -19.28 0.00
N VAL A 113 14.75 -18.98 -1.28
CA VAL A 113 13.64 -18.61 -2.18
C VAL A 113 12.63 -19.75 -2.23
N ASP A 114 11.35 -19.43 -1.98
CA ASP A 114 10.23 -20.36 -2.03
C ASP A 114 9.00 -19.62 -2.59
N LEU A 115 8.84 -19.74 -3.91
CA LEU A 115 7.75 -19.15 -4.70
C LEU A 115 6.75 -20.23 -5.18
N GLY A 116 6.86 -21.44 -4.64
CA GLY A 116 5.98 -22.57 -4.95
C GLY A 116 6.23 -23.22 -6.32
N LYS A 117 5.41 -24.26 -6.61
CA LYS A 117 5.62 -25.17 -7.75
C LYS A 117 5.62 -24.51 -9.12
N GLY A 118 4.89 -23.41 -9.28
CA GLY A 118 4.84 -22.67 -10.55
C GLY A 118 6.21 -22.08 -10.90
N HIS A 119 6.90 -21.55 -9.90
CA HIS A 119 8.27 -21.05 -10.04
C HIS A 119 9.25 -22.19 -10.38
N ASP A 120 9.19 -23.29 -9.62
CA ASP A 120 10.08 -24.44 -9.81
C ASP A 120 9.95 -24.99 -11.24
N ALA A 121 8.71 -25.17 -11.72
CA ALA A 121 8.46 -25.64 -13.08
C ALA A 121 9.01 -24.66 -14.14
N MET A 122 8.86 -23.35 -13.95
CA MET A 122 9.39 -22.34 -14.87
C MET A 122 10.92 -22.31 -14.88
N ARG A 123 11.58 -22.50 -13.73
CA ARG A 123 13.05 -22.64 -13.65
C ARG A 123 13.55 -23.87 -14.41
N THR A 124 12.90 -25.02 -14.20
CA THR A 124 13.23 -26.25 -14.92
C THR A 124 13.07 -26.06 -16.43
N LEU A 125 11.97 -25.42 -16.87
CA LEU A 125 11.73 -25.14 -18.29
C LEU A 125 12.75 -24.14 -18.89
N ALA A 126 13.23 -23.20 -18.09
CA ALA A 126 14.26 -22.24 -18.49
C ALA A 126 15.69 -22.82 -18.51
N GLY A 127 15.86 -24.09 -18.12
CA GLY A 127 17.17 -24.75 -18.04
C GLY A 127 18.07 -24.21 -16.94
N ALA A 128 17.49 -23.59 -15.90
CA ALA A 128 18.26 -23.13 -14.74
C ALA A 128 18.70 -24.34 -13.88
N CYS A 129 19.91 -24.28 -13.32
CA CYS A 129 20.36 -25.28 -12.34
C CYS A 129 19.49 -25.23 -11.07
N ASP A 130 19.26 -26.40 -10.46
CA ASP A 130 18.51 -26.59 -9.21
C ASP A 130 19.26 -26.09 -7.96
N GLU A 131 20.18 -25.15 -8.11
CA GLU A 131 20.89 -24.59 -6.95
C GLU A 131 19.95 -23.68 -6.15
N PRO A 132 19.79 -23.95 -4.83
CA PRO A 132 18.92 -23.15 -3.98
C PRO A 132 19.50 -21.74 -3.79
N GLU A 133 18.64 -20.73 -3.97
CA GLU A 133 19.01 -19.32 -3.81
C GLU A 133 18.59 -18.78 -2.45
N LEU A 134 19.40 -17.88 -1.89
CA LEU A 134 19.04 -17.12 -0.70
C LEU A 134 17.92 -16.13 -1.00
N ALA A 135 16.94 -16.06 -0.09
CA ALA A 135 15.93 -15.03 -0.16
C ALA A 135 16.54 -13.68 0.21
N THR A 136 16.41 -12.73 -0.71
CA THR A 136 16.86 -11.33 -0.52
C THR A 136 15.69 -10.40 -0.20
N GLN A 137 14.47 -10.85 -0.52
CA GLN A 137 13.24 -10.11 -0.44
C GLN A 137 12.11 -10.98 0.11
N VAL A 138 11.00 -10.34 0.47
CA VAL A 138 9.75 -11.02 0.80
C VAL A 138 8.63 -10.36 0.04
N LEU A 139 7.98 -11.11 -0.84
CA LEU A 139 6.75 -10.71 -1.51
C LEU A 139 5.58 -10.91 -0.55
N GLN A 140 4.85 -9.84 -0.24
CA GLN A 140 3.72 -9.86 0.69
C GLN A 140 2.41 -9.59 -0.05
N PHE A 141 1.42 -10.45 0.18
CA PHE A 141 0.04 -10.22 -0.23
C PHE A 141 -0.77 -9.73 0.98
N VAL A 142 -1.46 -8.61 0.80
CA VAL A 142 -2.46 -8.09 1.74
C VAL A 142 -3.80 -8.05 1.03
N PHE A 143 -4.80 -8.72 1.58
CA PHE A 143 -6.18 -8.56 1.15
C PHE A 143 -6.74 -7.26 1.71
N LEU A 144 -7.40 -6.49 0.86
CA LEU A 144 -8.09 -5.27 1.23
C LEU A 144 -9.53 -5.31 0.72
N SER A 145 -10.46 -5.51 1.64
CA SER A 145 -11.88 -5.34 1.38
C SER A 145 -12.21 -3.88 1.06
N ASP A 146 -13.23 -3.66 0.22
CA ASP A 146 -13.75 -2.32 -0.07
C ASP A 146 -14.25 -1.57 1.19
N ARG A 147 -14.65 -2.31 2.24
CA ARG A 147 -14.99 -1.76 3.56
C ARG A 147 -13.76 -1.34 4.38
N GLY A 148 -12.56 -1.71 3.94
CA GLY A 148 -11.29 -1.40 4.57
C GLY A 148 -10.80 -2.42 5.60
N LEU A 149 -11.32 -3.67 5.57
CA LEU A 149 -10.65 -4.79 6.24
C LEU A 149 -9.35 -5.08 5.50
N ARG A 150 -8.23 -4.92 6.19
CA ARG A 150 -6.89 -5.21 5.69
C ARG A 150 -6.37 -6.45 6.40
N PHE A 151 -5.85 -7.41 5.65
CA PHE A 151 -5.36 -8.65 6.23
C PHE A 151 -4.14 -9.16 5.46
N PRO A 152 -2.94 -9.19 6.08
CA PRO A 152 -1.78 -9.86 5.51
C PRO A 152 -2.06 -11.35 5.39
N ILE A 153 -2.27 -11.84 4.18
CA ILE A 153 -2.84 -13.18 3.91
C ILE A 153 -1.79 -14.21 3.52
N ALA A 154 -0.74 -13.80 2.82
CA ALA A 154 0.33 -14.68 2.35
C ALA A 154 1.64 -13.91 2.17
N GLN A 155 2.76 -14.62 2.33
CA GLN A 155 4.10 -14.08 2.13
C GLN A 155 5.00 -15.14 1.51
N PHE A 156 5.94 -14.71 0.69
CA PHE A 156 6.86 -15.59 -0.02
C PHE A 156 8.28 -15.07 0.10
N PRO A 157 9.23 -15.84 0.64
CA PRO A 157 10.64 -15.48 0.59
C PRO A 157 11.06 -15.50 -0.89
N SER A 158 11.42 -14.33 -1.40
CA SER A 158 11.69 -14.10 -2.81
C SER A 158 13.14 -13.66 -3.07
N GLY A 159 13.55 -13.85 -4.32
CA GLY A 159 14.72 -13.22 -4.90
C GLY A 159 14.28 -12.04 -5.76
N ASN A 160 14.59 -12.09 -7.05
CA ASN A 160 13.96 -11.22 -8.04
C ASN A 160 12.74 -11.92 -8.63
N CYS A 161 11.53 -11.58 -8.16
CA CYS A 161 10.30 -12.16 -8.73
C CYS A 161 10.17 -11.82 -10.21
N THR A 162 9.99 -12.87 -11.03
CA THR A 162 9.65 -12.69 -12.44
C THR A 162 8.17 -12.35 -12.60
N PRO A 163 7.76 -11.76 -13.73
CA PRO A 163 6.33 -11.54 -14.02
C PRO A 163 5.49 -12.82 -13.96
N SER A 164 6.06 -13.97 -14.34
CA SER A 164 5.40 -15.28 -14.29
C SER A 164 5.21 -15.78 -12.86
N ASP A 165 6.18 -15.54 -11.97
CA ASP A 165 6.04 -15.91 -10.55
C ASP A 165 4.86 -15.17 -9.93
N ILE A 166 4.80 -13.85 -10.15
CA ILE A 166 3.68 -13.01 -9.69
C ILE A 166 2.37 -13.51 -10.32
N TYR A 167 2.38 -13.91 -11.59
CA TYR A 167 1.21 -14.46 -12.27
C TYR A 167 0.63 -15.70 -11.57
N PHE A 168 1.45 -16.71 -11.32
CA PHE A 168 0.99 -17.94 -10.65
C PHE A 168 0.54 -17.67 -9.22
N LEU A 169 1.34 -16.94 -8.44
CA LEU A 169 1.02 -16.63 -7.05
C LEU A 169 -0.27 -15.82 -6.92
N PHE A 170 -0.47 -14.83 -7.80
CA PHE A 170 -1.66 -13.99 -7.81
C PHE A 170 -2.92 -14.80 -8.09
N TRP A 171 -2.93 -15.62 -9.14
CA TRP A 171 -4.13 -16.39 -9.50
C TRP A 171 -4.42 -17.50 -8.51
N GLU A 172 -3.41 -18.16 -7.96
CA GLU A 172 -3.59 -19.11 -6.84
C GLU A 172 -4.27 -18.42 -5.65
N GLY A 173 -3.82 -17.21 -5.31
CA GLY A 173 -4.43 -16.39 -4.27
C GLY A 173 -5.89 -16.01 -4.55
N VAL A 174 -6.19 -15.60 -5.79
CA VAL A 174 -7.55 -15.26 -6.20
C VAL A 174 -8.48 -16.46 -6.05
N LEU A 175 -8.05 -17.65 -6.50
CA LEU A 175 -8.81 -18.89 -6.34
C LEU A 175 -9.03 -19.22 -4.86
N LYS A 176 -7.96 -19.17 -4.05
CA LYS A 176 -8.00 -19.46 -2.63
C LYS A 176 -8.94 -18.54 -1.86
N MET A 177 -8.92 -17.24 -2.13
CA MET A 177 -9.86 -16.30 -1.50
C MET A 177 -11.31 -16.59 -1.90
N GLN A 178 -11.53 -16.99 -3.16
CA GLN A 178 -12.86 -17.35 -3.67
C GLN A 178 -13.43 -18.61 -3.01
N GLU A 179 -12.61 -19.62 -2.72
CA GLU A 179 -13.01 -20.84 -1.97
C GLU A 179 -13.61 -20.50 -0.60
N TYR A 180 -13.21 -19.38 0.00
CA TYR A 180 -13.70 -18.87 1.29
C TYR A 180 -14.78 -17.77 1.17
N GLY A 181 -15.30 -17.54 -0.04
CA GLY A 181 -16.40 -16.59 -0.29
C GLY A 181 -15.98 -15.14 -0.51
N PHE A 182 -14.68 -14.82 -0.56
CA PHE A 182 -14.22 -13.48 -0.92
C PHE A 182 -14.16 -13.29 -2.44
N VAL A 183 -14.35 -12.06 -2.90
CA VAL A 183 -14.22 -11.71 -4.32
C VAL A 183 -13.08 -10.72 -4.52
N VAL A 184 -11.96 -11.21 -5.05
CA VAL A 184 -10.83 -10.37 -5.48
C VAL A 184 -11.10 -9.92 -6.91
N TYR A 185 -11.35 -8.62 -7.10
CA TYR A 185 -11.69 -8.04 -8.41
C TYR A 185 -10.76 -6.89 -8.84
N TRP A 186 -9.85 -6.45 -7.97
CA TRP A 186 -8.80 -5.51 -8.31
C TRP A 186 -7.47 -5.86 -7.64
N CYS A 187 -6.39 -5.30 -8.17
CA CYS A 187 -5.04 -5.47 -7.67
C CYS A 187 -4.28 -4.14 -7.78
N VAL A 188 -3.57 -3.75 -6.72
CA VAL A 188 -2.70 -2.58 -6.71
C VAL A 188 -1.24 -2.97 -6.57
N LEU A 189 -0.40 -2.40 -7.43
CA LEU A 189 1.01 -2.72 -7.60
C LEU A 189 1.85 -1.45 -7.69
N ASP A 190 3.13 -1.56 -7.36
CA ASP A 190 4.07 -0.46 -7.52
C ASP A 190 4.46 -0.37 -9.00
N GLY A 191 5.35 0.56 -9.36
CA GLY A 191 5.87 0.58 -10.74
C GLY A 191 7.26 -0.01 -10.86
N ALA A 192 7.52 -1.17 -10.26
CA ALA A 192 8.61 -2.02 -10.68
C ALA A 192 8.36 -2.53 -12.12
N GLU A 193 9.44 -2.85 -12.84
CA GLU A 193 9.29 -3.34 -14.22
C GLU A 193 8.60 -4.71 -14.27
N CYS A 194 8.91 -5.60 -13.33
CA CYS A 194 8.25 -6.91 -13.20
C CYS A 194 6.72 -6.76 -13.10
N ASN A 195 6.24 -5.83 -12.27
CA ASN A 195 4.81 -5.56 -12.09
C ASN A 195 4.14 -5.03 -13.36
N ARG A 196 4.79 -4.14 -14.11
CA ARG A 196 4.28 -3.68 -15.41
C ARG A 196 4.16 -4.85 -16.41
N GLN A 197 5.16 -5.72 -16.46
CA GLN A 197 5.14 -6.87 -17.36
C GLN A 197 4.08 -7.90 -16.95
N PHE A 198 3.93 -8.15 -15.65
CA PHE A 198 2.85 -8.98 -15.10
C PHE A 198 1.47 -8.46 -15.55
N ILE A 199 1.21 -7.15 -15.45
CA ILE A 199 -0.04 -6.57 -15.96
C ILE A 199 -0.17 -6.82 -17.46
N LYS A 200 0.87 -6.50 -18.26
CA LYS A 200 0.84 -6.65 -19.72
C LYS A 200 0.54 -8.08 -20.18
N MET A 201 1.00 -9.11 -19.45
CA MET A 201 0.71 -10.52 -19.76
C MET A 201 -0.80 -10.83 -19.83
N HIS A 202 -1.65 -10.04 -19.17
CA HIS A 202 -3.10 -10.24 -19.15
C HIS A 202 -3.83 -9.63 -20.35
N PHE A 203 -3.15 -8.84 -21.19
CA PHE A 203 -3.78 -8.08 -22.26
C PHE A 203 -3.24 -8.49 -23.62
N LYS A 204 -4.10 -9.13 -24.42
CA LYS A 204 -3.91 -9.19 -25.88
C LYS A 204 -4.40 -7.87 -26.47
N GLY A 205 -3.50 -7.00 -26.91
CA GLY A 205 -3.81 -5.69 -27.51
C GLY A 205 -3.71 -4.51 -26.54
N ASN A 206 -4.42 -3.43 -26.84
CA ASN A 206 -4.31 -2.15 -26.12
C ASN A 206 -5.01 -2.19 -24.74
N PHE A 207 -4.23 -2.06 -23.67
CA PHE A 207 -4.74 -2.03 -22.28
C PHE A 207 -5.59 -0.79 -21.96
N VAL A 208 -5.40 0.33 -22.67
CA VAL A 208 -6.19 1.56 -22.52
C VAL A 208 -7.61 1.35 -23.02
N GLU A 209 -7.77 0.74 -24.22
CA GLU A 209 -9.07 0.43 -24.81
C GLU A 209 -9.86 -0.55 -23.94
N LYS A 210 -9.17 -1.52 -23.34
CA LYS A 210 -9.75 -2.46 -22.36
C LYS A 210 -9.89 -1.88 -20.96
N LYS A 211 -9.59 -0.60 -20.76
CA LYS A 211 -9.72 0.13 -19.51
C LYS A 211 -9.00 -0.51 -18.31
N PHE A 212 -7.88 -1.18 -18.57
CA PHE A 212 -7.13 -1.99 -17.59
C PHE A 212 -7.97 -3.08 -16.90
N VAL A 213 -9.02 -3.55 -17.58
CA VAL A 213 -9.87 -4.66 -17.14
C VAL A 213 -9.56 -5.91 -17.99
N THR A 214 -9.21 -7.00 -17.31
CA THR A 214 -9.09 -8.33 -17.90
C THR A 214 -10.16 -9.27 -17.32
N CYS A 215 -10.14 -10.53 -17.72
CA CYS A 215 -11.02 -11.57 -17.18
C CYS A 215 -10.30 -12.36 -16.07
N ASN A 216 -11.01 -12.59 -14.97
CA ASN A 216 -10.66 -13.59 -13.98
C ASN A 216 -10.64 -14.97 -14.65
N ILE A 217 -9.51 -15.66 -14.59
CA ILE A 217 -9.31 -16.92 -15.32
C ILE A 217 -10.19 -18.07 -14.82
N TYR A 218 -10.71 -17.98 -13.59
CA TYR A 218 -11.56 -19.01 -12.98
C TYR A 218 -13.06 -18.71 -13.14
N THR A 219 -13.45 -17.44 -13.17
CA THR A 219 -14.87 -17.04 -13.15
C THR A 219 -15.33 -16.27 -14.38
N GLY A 220 -14.41 -15.81 -15.23
CA GLY A 220 -14.71 -14.91 -16.35
C GLY A 220 -15.10 -13.49 -15.93
N LYS A 221 -15.24 -13.20 -14.62
CA LYS A 221 -15.62 -11.88 -14.09
C LYS A 221 -14.50 -10.84 -14.30
N PRO A 222 -14.81 -9.53 -14.27
CA PRO A 222 -13.80 -8.49 -14.40
C PRO A 222 -12.69 -8.55 -13.33
N MET A 223 -11.44 -8.35 -13.75
CA MET A 223 -10.26 -8.15 -12.90
C MET A 223 -9.53 -6.88 -13.32
N ILE A 224 -9.27 -5.97 -12.38
CA ILE A 224 -8.70 -4.65 -12.64
C ILE A 224 -7.28 -4.55 -12.08
N PHE A 225 -6.35 -3.99 -12.86
CA PHE A 225 -5.00 -3.68 -12.38
C PHE A 225 -4.78 -2.17 -12.26
N ILE A 226 -4.32 -1.73 -11.09
CA ILE A 226 -4.10 -0.34 -10.75
C ILE A 226 -2.64 -0.17 -10.32
N MET A 227 -1.91 0.75 -10.94
CA MET A 227 -0.61 1.17 -10.42
C MET A 227 -0.80 2.18 -9.29
N ASP A 228 -0.04 2.02 -8.20
CA ASP A 228 -0.24 2.74 -6.95
C ASP A 228 -0.22 4.26 -7.15
N PRO A 229 -1.33 4.95 -6.82
CA PRO A 229 -1.42 6.39 -6.92
C PRO A 229 -0.31 7.16 -6.20
N LYS A 230 0.06 6.76 -4.98
CA LYS A 230 1.03 7.49 -4.15
C LYS A 230 2.43 7.38 -4.73
N HIS A 231 2.79 6.19 -5.19
CA HIS A 231 4.01 5.95 -5.94
C HIS A 231 4.08 6.76 -7.24
N ASN A 232 2.95 6.93 -7.94
CA ASN A 232 2.90 7.68 -9.18
C ASN A 232 3.06 9.19 -8.96
N ILE A 233 2.47 9.73 -7.88
CA ILE A 233 2.69 11.13 -7.44
C ILE A 233 4.18 11.34 -7.13
N LYS A 234 4.80 10.44 -6.37
CA LYS A 234 6.24 10.44 -6.07
C LYS A 234 7.11 10.38 -7.33
N LYS A 235 6.77 9.53 -8.30
CA LYS A 235 7.50 9.46 -9.58
C LYS A 235 7.31 10.71 -10.42
N LEU A 236 6.14 11.35 -10.38
CA LEU A 236 5.89 12.61 -11.09
C LEU A 236 6.77 13.73 -10.52
N GLN A 237 6.81 13.89 -9.20
CA GLN A 237 7.73 14.83 -8.53
C GLN A 237 9.18 14.55 -8.95
N ASN A 238 9.61 13.28 -8.94
CA ASN A 238 10.95 12.90 -9.37
C ASN A 238 11.24 13.21 -10.86
N ASN A 239 10.24 13.24 -11.74
CA ASN A 239 10.41 13.68 -13.13
C ASN A 239 10.57 15.20 -13.19
N ILE A 240 9.80 15.96 -12.41
CA ILE A 240 9.93 17.43 -12.31
C ILE A 240 11.31 17.80 -11.73
N LEU A 241 11.76 17.12 -10.67
CA LEU A 241 13.08 17.29 -10.07
C LEU A 241 14.20 17.12 -11.10
N LYS A 242 14.07 16.16 -12.01
CA LYS A 242 15.06 15.88 -13.06
C LYS A 242 14.94 16.81 -14.28
N SER A 243 13.85 17.56 -14.38
CA SER A 243 13.59 18.45 -15.51
C SER A 243 14.59 19.59 -15.54
N ASN A 244 15.25 19.77 -16.68
CA ASN A 244 16.27 20.79 -16.94
C ASN A 244 17.44 20.77 -15.93
N SER A 245 17.74 19.60 -15.36
CA SER A 245 18.91 19.40 -14.49
C SER A 245 20.14 19.04 -15.34
N SER A 246 21.28 19.68 -15.07
CA SER A 246 22.55 19.41 -15.76
C SER A 246 22.88 17.91 -15.81
N GLY A 247 23.22 17.41 -16.99
CA GLY A 247 23.57 16.00 -17.21
C GLY A 247 22.38 15.02 -17.22
N LYS A 248 21.13 15.51 -17.14
CA LYS A 248 19.93 14.67 -17.28
C LYS A 248 19.15 15.05 -18.53
N PRO A 249 18.55 14.08 -19.23
CA PRO A 249 17.94 14.34 -20.52
C PRO A 249 16.56 15.02 -20.42
N ARG A 250 15.84 14.95 -19.29
CA ARG A 250 14.44 15.41 -19.20
C ARG A 250 14.32 16.94 -19.19
N CYS A 251 13.39 17.48 -19.96
CA CYS A 251 13.04 18.91 -20.01
C CYS A 251 11.53 19.02 -20.23
N LEU A 252 10.74 18.88 -19.16
CA LEU A 252 9.28 18.83 -19.23
C LEU A 252 8.71 20.13 -19.82
N ILE A 253 7.91 20.04 -20.88
CA ILE A 253 7.29 21.19 -21.55
C ILE A 253 5.79 20.99 -21.60
N LEU A 254 5.03 21.82 -20.90
CA LEU A 254 3.57 21.83 -20.93
C LEU A 254 3.10 23.18 -21.50
N ASN A 255 2.16 23.17 -22.45
CA ASN A 255 1.66 24.37 -23.11
C ASN A 255 2.78 25.28 -23.68
N GLY A 256 3.83 24.65 -24.24
CA GLY A 256 4.97 25.37 -24.83
C GLY A 256 5.92 26.04 -23.83
N LYS A 257 5.73 25.87 -22.51
CA LYS A 257 6.63 26.40 -21.47
C LYS A 257 7.24 25.28 -20.64
N VAL A 258 8.49 25.49 -20.23
CA VAL A 258 9.26 24.52 -19.44
C VAL A 258 8.78 24.50 -17.99
N ILE A 259 8.64 23.31 -17.42
CA ILE A 259 8.45 23.07 -15.99
C ILE A 259 9.80 22.65 -15.41
N THR A 260 10.27 23.36 -14.38
CA THR A 260 11.56 23.08 -13.72
C THR A 260 11.42 23.03 -12.21
N TRP A 261 12.30 22.28 -11.56
CA TRP A 261 12.35 22.25 -10.09
C TRP A 261 12.69 23.61 -9.47
N HIS A 262 13.45 24.43 -10.19
CA HIS A 262 13.81 25.77 -9.75
C HIS A 262 12.58 26.66 -9.51
N GLN A 263 11.56 26.56 -10.37
CA GLN A 263 10.29 27.30 -10.16
C GLN A 263 9.65 26.98 -8.81
N PHE A 264 9.63 25.70 -8.42
CA PHE A 264 9.08 25.25 -7.14
C PHE A 264 9.96 25.69 -5.96
N LYS A 265 11.29 25.56 -6.07
CA LYS A 265 12.23 26.01 -5.02
C LYS A 265 12.18 27.53 -4.83
N ALA A 266 12.07 28.29 -5.91
CA ALA A 266 11.98 29.75 -5.87
C ALA A 266 10.69 30.24 -5.21
N ALA A 267 9.54 29.61 -5.52
CA ALA A 267 8.28 29.91 -4.84
C ALA A 267 8.35 29.60 -3.33
N PHE A 268 8.99 28.49 -2.95
CA PHE A 268 9.23 28.16 -1.54
C PHE A 268 10.14 29.18 -0.85
N GLN A 269 11.27 29.54 -1.45
CA GLN A 269 12.19 30.55 -0.89
C GLN A 269 11.50 31.89 -0.71
N TRP A 270 10.72 32.32 -1.71
CA TRP A 270 9.91 33.52 -1.61
C TRP A 270 8.92 33.47 -0.44
N ASP A 271 8.27 32.34 -0.19
CA ASP A 271 7.37 32.16 0.96
C ASP A 271 8.12 32.33 2.29
N GLN A 272 9.29 31.69 2.41
CA GLN A 272 10.11 31.76 3.62
C GLN A 272 10.67 33.16 3.88
N ASP A 273 11.04 33.90 2.83
CA ASP A 273 11.65 35.22 2.96
C ASP A 273 10.60 36.33 3.15
N SER A 274 9.38 36.14 2.62
CA SER A 274 8.35 37.18 2.59
C SER A 274 7.37 37.14 3.77
N PHE A 275 7.19 35.98 4.40
CA PHE A 275 6.16 35.79 5.43
C PHE A 275 6.73 35.18 6.71
N SER A 276 6.40 35.77 7.86
CA SER A 276 6.69 35.17 9.18
C SER A 276 5.84 33.93 9.46
N LEU A 277 4.69 33.80 8.78
CA LEU A 277 3.84 32.62 8.75
C LEU A 277 3.74 32.13 7.30
N PRO A 278 4.43 31.04 6.94
CA PRO A 278 4.44 30.53 5.57
C PRO A 278 3.05 30.19 5.05
N LEU A 279 2.78 30.50 3.78
CA LEU A 279 1.54 30.14 3.10
C LEU A 279 1.39 28.61 2.98
N HIS A 280 2.53 27.90 2.91
CA HIS A 280 2.56 26.44 2.94
C HIS A 280 3.41 25.94 4.12
N GLU A 281 2.81 25.84 5.30
CA GLU A 281 3.48 25.56 6.58
C GLU A 281 4.17 24.19 6.69
N LYS A 282 3.78 23.24 5.86
CA LYS A 282 4.39 21.90 5.84
C LYS A 282 5.68 21.81 5.02
N LEU A 283 5.91 22.74 4.09
CA LEU A 283 7.11 22.67 3.27
C LEU A 283 8.33 22.98 4.13
N THR A 284 9.37 22.18 3.92
CA THR A 284 10.65 22.30 4.58
C THR A 284 11.76 22.20 3.54
N LEU A 285 12.99 22.51 3.93
CA LEU A 285 14.14 22.35 3.05
C LEU A 285 14.28 20.91 2.51
N GLU A 286 13.91 19.90 3.32
CA GLU A 286 13.92 18.49 2.92
C GLU A 286 13.03 18.20 1.71
N HIS A 287 11.96 18.98 1.48
CA HIS A 287 11.11 18.82 0.30
C HIS A 287 11.83 19.18 -1.00
N PHE A 288 12.85 20.06 -0.94
CA PHE A 288 13.55 20.61 -2.10
C PHE A 288 14.98 20.09 -2.24
N GLU A 289 15.58 19.64 -1.14
CA GLU A 289 16.93 19.08 -1.05
C GLU A 289 16.87 17.57 -0.85
N LEU A 290 16.22 16.92 -1.81
CA LEU A 290 15.89 15.51 -1.76
C LEU A 290 17.15 14.62 -1.91
N ASP A 291 17.62 14.08 -0.78
CA ASP A 291 18.58 12.99 -0.76
C ASP A 291 17.94 11.65 -1.24
N SER A 292 18.72 10.57 -1.24
CA SER A 292 18.20 9.26 -1.69
C SER A 292 17.07 8.73 -0.80
N ALA A 293 17.04 9.07 0.49
CA ALA A 293 16.03 8.60 1.43
C ALA A 293 14.74 9.45 1.34
N ALA A 294 14.86 10.77 1.25
CA ALA A 294 13.77 11.71 1.11
C ALA A 294 12.98 11.48 -0.19
N LYS A 295 13.65 11.12 -1.29
CA LYS A 295 13.00 10.71 -2.55
C LYS A 295 12.02 9.56 -2.42
N MET A 296 12.14 8.73 -1.37
CA MET A 296 11.27 7.58 -1.13
C MET A 296 10.01 7.94 -0.33
N ARG A 297 9.95 9.12 0.30
CA ARG A 297 8.85 9.53 1.17
C ARG A 297 7.67 10.09 0.37
N ASN A 298 6.59 9.32 0.28
CA ASN A 298 5.38 9.70 -0.47
C ASN A 298 4.80 11.06 -0.02
N HIS A 299 4.80 11.36 1.30
CA HIS A 299 4.22 12.61 1.81
C HIS A 299 4.93 13.89 1.32
N LEU A 300 6.26 13.85 1.12
CA LEU A 300 7.00 15.00 0.59
C LEU A 300 6.55 15.33 -0.85
N ALA A 301 6.27 14.29 -1.64
CA ALA A 301 5.76 14.45 -2.99
C ALA A 301 4.30 14.93 -3.01
N GLU A 302 3.48 14.40 -2.11
CA GLU A 302 2.09 14.83 -1.94
C GLU A 302 2.04 16.33 -1.57
N ASP A 303 2.77 16.78 -0.55
CA ASP A 303 2.76 18.18 -0.12
C ASP A 303 3.22 19.13 -1.26
N VAL A 304 4.26 18.77 -2.03
CA VAL A 304 4.73 19.56 -3.18
C VAL A 304 3.75 19.57 -4.36
N LEU A 305 2.87 18.57 -4.50
CA LEU A 305 1.93 18.48 -5.63
C LEU A 305 0.46 18.73 -5.23
N HIS A 306 0.23 19.17 -4.00
CA HIS A 306 -1.10 19.40 -3.42
C HIS A 306 -1.59 20.85 -3.57
N ASN A 307 -2.80 21.12 -3.07
CA ASN A 307 -3.51 22.40 -3.23
C ASN A 307 -2.78 23.58 -2.55
N LYS A 308 -2.03 23.36 -1.47
CA LYS A 308 -1.26 24.42 -0.81
C LYS A 308 -0.08 24.87 -1.65
N MET A 309 0.61 23.95 -2.34
CA MET A 309 1.63 24.34 -3.31
C MET A 309 1.01 25.09 -4.50
N LEU A 310 -0.16 24.67 -4.99
CA LEU A 310 -0.88 25.41 -6.02
C LEU A 310 -1.16 26.86 -5.59
N PHE A 311 -1.71 27.04 -4.37
CA PHE A 311 -1.99 28.37 -3.83
C PHE A 311 -0.71 29.21 -3.69
N LEU A 312 0.36 28.61 -3.16
CA LEU A 312 1.67 29.26 -3.06
C LEU A 312 2.18 29.71 -4.44
N MET A 313 2.13 28.82 -5.44
CA MET A 313 2.61 29.11 -6.79
C MET A 313 1.79 30.21 -7.47
N GLN A 314 0.47 30.24 -7.25
CA GLN A 314 -0.41 31.32 -7.74
C GLN A 314 -0.06 32.67 -7.09
N LYS A 315 0.22 32.69 -5.78
CA LYS A 315 0.65 33.90 -5.07
C LYS A 315 2.03 34.37 -5.51
N TYR A 316 2.94 33.43 -5.75
CA TYR A 316 4.25 33.73 -6.31
C TYR A 316 4.15 34.32 -7.72
N GLN A 317 3.27 33.80 -8.59
CA GLN A 317 3.02 34.40 -9.92
C GLN A 317 2.51 35.84 -9.80
N GLN A 318 1.58 36.12 -8.89
CA GLN A 318 1.09 37.50 -8.64
C GLN A 318 2.22 38.44 -8.22
N HIS A 319 3.16 37.96 -7.39
CA HIS A 319 4.34 38.72 -7.01
C HIS A 319 5.25 38.98 -8.21
N LEU A 320 5.56 37.96 -9.03
CA LEU A 320 6.39 38.10 -10.23
C LEU A 320 5.80 39.11 -11.23
N ASP A 321 4.48 39.10 -11.41
CA ASP A 321 3.77 40.04 -12.27
C ASP A 321 3.88 41.48 -11.73
N ALA A 322 3.76 41.66 -10.41
CA ALA A 322 3.86 42.97 -9.76
C ALA A 322 5.26 43.60 -9.88
N ILE A 323 6.32 42.78 -9.89
CA ILE A 323 7.70 43.25 -10.06
C ILE A 323 8.16 43.28 -11.53
N GLY A 324 7.28 42.96 -12.48
CA GLY A 324 7.58 42.96 -13.92
C GLY A 324 8.53 41.85 -14.38
N ASN A 325 8.68 40.76 -13.59
CA ASN A 325 9.59 39.66 -13.92
C ASN A 325 8.90 38.58 -14.77
N TYR A 326 8.55 38.94 -16.01
CA TYR A 326 7.86 38.04 -16.94
C TYR A 326 8.73 36.88 -17.46
N GLY A 327 10.05 36.90 -17.22
CA GLY A 327 10.96 35.84 -17.64
C GLY A 327 10.88 34.55 -16.79
N SER A 328 10.40 34.66 -15.54
CA SER A 328 10.31 33.55 -14.59
C SER A 328 8.89 32.97 -14.47
N THR A 329 8.15 32.89 -15.57
CA THR A 329 6.73 32.44 -15.53
C THR A 329 6.62 31.07 -14.88
N VAL A 330 5.65 30.91 -13.99
CA VAL A 330 5.30 29.62 -13.38
C VAL A 330 3.98 29.05 -13.91
N VAL A 331 3.44 29.65 -14.98
CA VAL A 331 2.12 29.32 -15.57
C VAL A 331 1.94 27.82 -15.85
N SER A 332 2.90 27.17 -16.50
CA SER A 332 2.78 25.72 -16.78
C SER A 332 2.95 24.85 -15.53
N ALA A 333 3.71 25.30 -14.54
CA ALA A 333 3.77 24.63 -13.24
C ALA A 333 2.44 24.77 -12.49
N ILE A 334 1.80 25.94 -12.52
CA ILE A 334 0.45 26.17 -11.99
C ILE A 334 -0.57 25.27 -12.70
N SER A 335 -0.58 25.26 -14.03
CA SER A 335 -1.50 24.42 -14.82
C SER A 335 -1.34 22.93 -14.48
N LEU A 336 -0.11 22.44 -14.32
CA LEU A 336 0.12 21.08 -13.84
C LEU A 336 -0.44 20.88 -12.42
N LEU A 337 -0.17 21.81 -11.50
CA LEU A 337 -0.61 21.76 -10.10
C LEU A 337 -2.14 21.80 -9.94
N GLU A 338 -2.87 22.51 -10.81
CA GLU A 338 -4.33 22.51 -10.85
C GLU A 338 -4.90 21.10 -11.01
N HIS A 339 -4.22 20.27 -11.81
CA HIS A 339 -4.64 18.89 -12.01
C HIS A 339 -4.04 17.94 -10.96
N THR A 340 -2.74 18.04 -10.62
CA THR A 340 -2.13 17.12 -9.64
C THR A 340 -2.73 17.29 -8.26
N SER A 341 -3.06 18.52 -7.85
CA SER A 341 -3.66 18.78 -6.53
C SER A 341 -4.99 18.06 -6.35
N ALA A 342 -5.83 18.06 -7.39
CA ALA A 342 -7.10 17.32 -7.39
C ALA A 342 -6.90 15.80 -7.24
N ILE A 343 -5.85 15.25 -7.85
CA ILE A 343 -5.51 13.83 -7.77
C ILE A 343 -4.97 13.46 -6.39
N VAL A 344 -4.07 14.26 -5.84
CA VAL A 344 -3.56 14.09 -4.47
C VAL A 344 -4.71 14.16 -3.47
N SER A 345 -5.63 15.12 -3.62
CA SER A 345 -6.81 15.21 -2.77
C SER A 345 -7.73 13.99 -2.92
N LEU A 346 -8.00 13.52 -4.15
CA LEU A 346 -8.83 12.33 -4.40
C LEU A 346 -8.26 11.10 -3.68
N PHE A 347 -6.98 10.76 -3.89
CA PHE A 347 -6.40 9.53 -3.32
C PHE A 347 -6.03 9.65 -1.84
N ASN A 348 -6.19 10.82 -1.22
CA ASN A 348 -6.18 10.99 0.23
C ASN A 348 -7.58 11.16 0.83
N ASP A 349 -8.63 11.17 0.00
CA ASP A 349 -10.00 11.40 0.45
C ASP A 349 -10.55 10.18 1.20
N LYS A 350 -10.93 10.44 2.46
CA LYS A 350 -11.48 9.42 3.36
C LYS A 350 -12.98 9.21 3.12
N MET A 351 -13.62 10.10 2.36
CA MET A 351 -15.04 10.03 2.01
C MET A 351 -15.29 9.08 0.85
N PHE A 352 -16.44 8.42 0.93
CA PHE A 352 -16.88 7.42 -0.03
C PHE A 352 -17.30 8.02 -1.37
N ILE A 353 -17.02 7.32 -2.47
CA ILE A 353 -17.64 7.52 -3.78
C ILE A 353 -18.80 6.52 -3.88
N ASN A 354 -20.00 7.02 -4.15
CA ASN A 354 -21.23 6.24 -4.30
C ASN A 354 -21.89 6.40 -5.67
N SER A 355 -21.27 7.16 -6.58
CA SER A 355 -21.81 7.46 -7.90
C SER A 355 -20.72 7.52 -8.94
N THR A 356 -21.01 7.04 -10.15
CA THR A 356 -20.12 7.17 -11.31
C THR A 356 -20.02 8.60 -11.83
N ASN A 357 -20.94 9.48 -11.40
CA ASN A 357 -20.96 10.91 -11.73
C ASN A 357 -20.28 11.77 -10.66
N ASP A 358 -19.58 11.17 -9.68
CA ASP A 358 -18.88 11.90 -8.63
C ASP A 358 -17.88 12.92 -9.23
N GLU A 359 -17.90 14.15 -8.70
CA GLU A 359 -17.06 15.25 -9.19
C GLU A 359 -15.56 14.87 -9.15
N ARG A 360 -15.14 14.07 -8.17
CA ARG A 360 -13.76 13.63 -8.05
C ARG A 360 -13.34 12.70 -9.20
N LEU A 361 -14.26 11.88 -9.72
CA LEU A 361 -14.02 11.06 -10.92
C LEU A 361 -13.96 11.92 -12.19
N THR A 362 -14.71 13.02 -12.22
CA THR A 362 -14.63 14.01 -13.31
C THR A 362 -13.27 14.71 -13.29
N LYS A 363 -12.78 15.11 -12.11
CA LYS A 363 -11.42 15.68 -11.94
C LYS A 363 -10.34 14.69 -12.36
N LEU A 364 -10.49 13.41 -11.99
CA LEU A 364 -9.59 12.34 -12.42
C LEU A 364 -9.55 12.20 -13.95
N GLN A 365 -10.70 12.25 -14.62
CA GLN A 365 -10.76 12.20 -16.07
C GLN A 365 -10.11 13.44 -16.72
N LYS A 366 -10.32 14.63 -16.16
CA LYS A 366 -9.69 15.86 -16.66
C LYS A 366 -8.16 15.77 -16.59
N PHE A 367 -7.62 15.32 -15.45
CA PHE A 367 -6.17 15.08 -15.31
C PHE A 367 -5.65 14.07 -16.35
N TYR A 368 -6.34 12.95 -16.55
CA TYR A 368 -5.97 11.98 -17.57
C TYR A 368 -5.94 12.60 -18.97
N ASN A 369 -6.98 13.35 -19.34
CA ASN A 369 -7.06 13.98 -20.66
C ASN A 369 -5.92 14.97 -20.90
N VAL A 370 -5.57 15.77 -19.89
CA VAL A 370 -4.49 16.76 -19.98
C VAL A 370 -3.13 16.08 -20.17
N ILE A 371 -2.86 14.99 -19.46
CA ILE A 371 -1.60 14.25 -19.64
C ILE A 371 -1.59 13.49 -20.97
N ALA A 372 -2.74 12.99 -21.43
CA ALA A 372 -2.88 12.37 -22.75
C ALA A 372 -2.58 13.37 -23.87
N GLU A 373 -3.17 14.56 -23.79
CA GLU A 373 -2.90 15.65 -24.73
C GLU A 373 -1.43 16.11 -24.64
N TRP A 374 -0.88 16.19 -23.43
CA TRP A 374 0.53 16.52 -23.22
C TRP A 374 1.47 15.50 -23.90
N THR A 375 1.19 14.19 -23.80
CA THR A 375 1.99 13.18 -24.50
C THR A 375 1.89 13.33 -26.02
N ASP A 376 0.69 13.62 -26.54
CA ASP A 376 0.47 13.82 -27.96
C ASP A 376 1.24 15.04 -28.50
N ASN A 377 1.26 16.13 -27.73
CA ASN A 377 1.99 17.36 -28.05
C ASN A 377 3.53 17.21 -27.95
N CYS A 378 4.02 16.14 -27.30
CA CYS A 378 5.44 15.89 -27.08
C CYS A 378 5.98 14.69 -27.89
N LYS A 379 5.23 14.16 -28.88
CA LYS A 379 5.61 12.97 -29.65
C LYS A 379 7.01 13.02 -30.27
N GLU A 380 7.45 14.21 -30.68
CA GLU A 380 8.76 14.42 -31.32
C GLU A 380 9.93 14.44 -30.30
N SER A 381 9.64 14.62 -29.01
CA SER A 381 10.65 14.74 -27.96
C SER A 381 10.33 13.85 -26.75
N LYS A 382 11.01 12.70 -26.68
CA LYS A 382 10.92 11.78 -25.52
C LYS A 382 11.37 12.41 -24.21
N THR A 383 12.04 13.56 -24.25
CA THR A 383 12.54 14.25 -23.06
C THR A 383 11.58 15.31 -22.55
N SER A 384 10.63 15.74 -23.38
CA SER A 384 9.68 16.81 -23.08
C SER A 384 8.46 16.39 -22.28
N PHE A 385 8.34 15.08 -22.04
CA PHE A 385 7.27 14.45 -21.31
C PHE A 385 7.81 13.56 -20.18
N VAL A 386 6.91 13.05 -19.33
CA VAL A 386 7.26 12.04 -18.32
C VAL A 386 7.76 10.76 -18.98
N SER A 387 8.44 9.90 -18.22
CA SER A 387 8.89 8.61 -18.76
C SER A 387 7.74 7.71 -19.21
N ASP A 388 7.96 6.93 -20.27
CA ASP A 388 7.01 5.93 -20.77
C ASP A 388 6.51 4.99 -19.67
N LYS A 389 7.40 4.64 -18.73
CA LYS A 389 7.09 3.86 -17.53
C LYS A 389 6.09 4.57 -16.62
N LEU A 390 6.31 5.86 -16.32
CA LEU A 390 5.37 6.64 -15.52
C LEU A 390 4.08 6.89 -16.29
N TRP A 391 4.14 7.09 -17.60
CA TRP A 391 2.94 7.25 -18.42
C TRP A 391 2.03 6.03 -18.34
N PHE A 392 2.57 4.83 -18.54
CA PHE A 392 1.84 3.58 -18.33
C PHE A 392 1.20 3.51 -16.94
N ASP A 393 1.96 3.87 -15.89
CA ASP A 393 1.47 3.83 -14.53
C ASP A 393 0.31 4.83 -14.30
N LEU A 394 0.41 6.06 -14.86
CA LEU A 394 -0.64 7.08 -14.77
C LEU A 394 -1.91 6.67 -15.53
N GLN A 395 -1.77 6.01 -16.69
CA GLN A 395 -2.91 5.45 -17.43
C GLN A 395 -3.62 4.38 -16.60
N SER A 396 -2.87 3.43 -16.02
CA SER A 396 -3.41 2.37 -15.16
C SER A 396 -4.10 2.95 -13.92
N MET A 397 -3.46 3.90 -13.25
CA MET A 397 -3.99 4.59 -12.08
C MET A 397 -5.33 5.27 -12.38
N CYS A 398 -5.40 6.10 -13.43
CA CYS A 398 -6.61 6.87 -13.72
C CYS A 398 -7.74 6.01 -14.27
N ILE A 399 -7.44 5.20 -15.27
CA ILE A 399 -8.46 4.41 -15.98
C ILE A 399 -8.89 3.21 -15.12
N GLY A 400 -7.94 2.53 -14.48
CA GLY A 400 -8.21 1.39 -13.60
C GLY A 400 -9.05 1.79 -12.39
N PHE A 401 -8.75 2.91 -11.73
CA PHE A 401 -9.57 3.39 -10.60
C PHE A 401 -11.00 3.73 -11.03
N LYS A 402 -11.19 4.34 -12.21
CA LYS A 402 -12.54 4.58 -12.76
C LYS A 402 -13.28 3.27 -13.05
N SER A 403 -12.59 2.29 -13.63
CA SER A 403 -13.13 0.94 -13.87
C SER A 403 -13.56 0.26 -12.57
N LEU A 404 -12.77 0.38 -11.51
CA LEU A 404 -13.09 -0.14 -10.17
C LEU A 404 -14.41 0.44 -9.66
N VAL A 405 -14.55 1.76 -9.65
CA VAL A 405 -15.80 2.39 -9.20
C VAL A 405 -16.99 1.97 -10.06
N SER A 406 -16.82 1.97 -11.39
CA SER A 406 -17.88 1.59 -12.32
C SER A 406 -18.34 0.15 -12.11
N ILE A 407 -17.41 -0.80 -12.00
CA ILE A 407 -17.73 -2.23 -11.82
C ILE A 407 -18.38 -2.45 -10.46
N LYS A 408 -17.87 -1.82 -9.40
CA LYS A 408 -18.44 -1.95 -8.06
C LYS A 408 -19.88 -1.46 -7.99
N LEU A 409 -20.14 -0.25 -8.49
CA LEU A 409 -21.48 0.35 -8.46
C LEU A 409 -22.45 -0.30 -9.44
N GLN A 410 -21.96 -0.88 -10.54
CA GLN A 410 -22.81 -1.67 -11.44
C GLN A 410 -23.31 -2.97 -10.79
N ASN A 411 -22.45 -3.66 -10.03
CA ASN A 411 -22.84 -4.89 -9.33
C ASN A 411 -23.64 -4.58 -8.06
N PHE A 412 -23.31 -3.49 -7.37
CA PHE A 412 -23.96 -3.08 -6.13
C PHE A 412 -24.24 -1.56 -6.14
N PRO A 413 -25.39 -1.13 -6.69
CA PRO A 413 -25.72 0.30 -6.87
C PRO A 413 -25.71 1.13 -5.58
N ASN A 414 -25.97 0.51 -4.43
CA ASN A 414 -25.98 1.18 -3.12
C ASN A 414 -24.64 1.04 -2.37
N SER A 415 -23.62 0.45 -2.99
CA SER A 415 -22.31 0.29 -2.37
C SER A 415 -21.46 1.56 -2.48
N VAL A 416 -20.28 1.50 -1.87
CA VAL A 416 -19.34 2.62 -1.84
C VAL A 416 -17.92 2.15 -2.10
N VAL A 417 -17.12 3.05 -2.67
CA VAL A 417 -15.67 2.88 -2.82
C VAL A 417 -14.96 3.98 -2.06
N LYS A 418 -13.93 3.63 -1.29
CA LYS A 418 -13.09 4.60 -0.58
C LYS A 418 -11.78 4.82 -1.35
N PRO A 419 -11.53 6.01 -1.94
CA PRO A 419 -10.30 6.24 -2.70
C PRO A 419 -9.03 6.05 -1.88
N ALA A 420 -9.01 6.54 -0.63
CA ALA A 420 -7.82 6.53 0.22
C ALA A 420 -7.29 5.15 0.63
N ILE A 421 -8.00 4.06 0.33
CA ILE A 421 -7.51 2.70 0.58
C ILE A 421 -6.97 2.02 -0.68
N VAL A 422 -7.23 2.55 -1.88
CA VAL A 422 -6.78 1.94 -3.14
C VAL A 422 -5.33 2.38 -3.45
N ASN A 423 -4.39 1.89 -2.64
CA ASN A 423 -2.95 2.11 -2.73
C ASN A 423 -2.20 1.01 -1.94
N GLN A 424 -0.87 1.02 -1.96
CA GLN A 424 -0.06 0.02 -1.26
C GLN A 424 0.36 0.44 0.16
N ASP A 425 -0.16 1.57 0.70
CA ASP A 425 0.19 2.00 2.07
C ASP A 425 -0.11 0.90 3.10
N CYS A 426 -1.12 0.05 2.86
CA CYS A 426 -1.44 -1.05 3.76
C CYS A 426 -0.31 -2.10 3.86
N VAL A 427 0.40 -2.36 2.76
CA VAL A 427 1.54 -3.28 2.70
C VAL A 427 2.80 -2.60 3.25
N GLU A 428 3.07 -1.35 2.86
CA GLU A 428 4.20 -0.59 3.41
C GLU A 428 4.11 -0.43 4.93
N ASN A 429 2.92 -0.11 5.45
CA ASN A 429 2.70 -0.02 6.89
C ASN A 429 2.86 -1.37 7.59
N HIS A 430 2.53 -2.46 6.93
CA HIS A 430 2.77 -3.81 7.43
C HIS A 430 4.27 -4.08 7.54
N PHE A 431 5.05 -3.75 6.51
CA PHE A 431 6.51 -3.84 6.53
C PHE A 431 7.15 -3.00 7.65
N CYS A 432 6.69 -1.77 7.84
CA CYS A 432 7.15 -0.92 8.93
C CYS A 432 6.90 -1.56 10.31
N GLN A 433 5.74 -2.20 10.51
CA GLN A 433 5.42 -2.89 11.76
C GLN A 433 6.27 -4.14 11.96
N VAL A 434 6.52 -4.91 10.90
CA VAL A 434 7.44 -6.05 10.93
C VAL A 434 8.84 -5.61 11.36
N ARG A 435 9.38 -4.54 10.76
CA ARG A 435 10.70 -3.98 11.15
C ARG A 435 10.70 -3.51 12.60
N ALA A 436 9.70 -2.74 13.01
CA ALA A 436 9.59 -2.24 14.38
C ALA A 436 9.44 -3.35 15.43
N SER A 437 8.85 -4.49 15.06
CA SER A 437 8.66 -5.64 15.97
C SER A 437 9.98 -6.36 16.30
N ASN A 438 11.05 -6.10 15.55
CA ASN A 438 12.37 -6.70 15.76
C ASN A 438 13.36 -5.78 16.51
N GLY A 439 12.84 -4.78 17.23
CA GLY A 439 13.64 -3.88 18.06
C GLY A 439 14.58 -3.00 17.23
N GLN A 440 15.88 -3.07 17.51
CA GLN A 440 16.91 -2.32 16.74
C GLN A 440 17.28 -3.02 15.41
N ASN A 441 16.77 -4.22 15.15
CA ASN A 441 17.02 -4.90 13.88
C ASN A 441 16.09 -4.38 12.78
N ASN A 442 16.56 -3.36 12.06
CA ASN A 442 15.81 -2.72 10.97
C ASN A 442 15.81 -3.52 9.66
N ASN A 443 16.55 -4.64 9.58
CA ASN A 443 16.66 -5.52 8.42
C ASN A 443 16.55 -7.00 8.85
N PRO A 444 15.35 -7.50 9.18
CA PRO A 444 15.17 -8.85 9.72
C PRO A 444 15.49 -9.93 8.68
N THR A 445 15.85 -11.13 9.15
CA THR A 445 15.90 -12.35 8.32
C THR A 445 14.48 -12.85 8.00
N PHE A 446 14.34 -13.78 7.06
CA PHE A 446 13.02 -14.32 6.73
C PHE A 446 12.35 -15.00 7.93
N LEU A 447 13.08 -15.76 8.75
CA LEU A 447 12.51 -16.41 9.94
C LEU A 447 11.99 -15.38 10.95
N GLN A 448 12.76 -14.32 11.20
CA GLN A 448 12.36 -13.24 12.08
C GLN A 448 11.09 -12.56 11.55
N GLN A 449 11.06 -12.24 10.26
CA GLN A 449 9.91 -11.66 9.59
C GLN A 449 8.67 -12.58 9.68
N GLN A 450 8.82 -13.87 9.40
CA GLN A 450 7.75 -14.87 9.54
C GLN A 450 7.23 -14.97 10.98
N SER A 451 8.12 -14.95 11.97
CA SER A 451 7.76 -15.10 13.38
C SER A 451 6.91 -13.94 13.94
N VAL A 452 7.07 -12.73 13.38
CA VAL A 452 6.35 -11.54 13.86
C VAL A 452 5.00 -11.31 13.18
N GLN A 453 4.72 -11.97 12.05
CA GLN A 453 3.49 -11.77 11.25
C GLN A 453 2.21 -11.83 12.08
N ASN A 454 2.05 -12.88 12.90
CA ASN A 454 0.89 -13.02 13.77
C ASN A 454 0.82 -11.92 14.83
N SER A 455 1.96 -11.53 15.40
CA SER A 455 2.01 -10.43 16.37
C SER A 455 1.53 -9.13 15.74
N VAL A 456 1.91 -8.87 14.49
CA VAL A 456 1.43 -7.72 13.71
C VAL A 456 -0.08 -7.83 13.48
N ARG A 457 -0.60 -8.98 13.03
CA ARG A 457 -2.05 -9.19 12.83
C ARG A 457 -2.85 -8.97 14.12
N PHE A 458 -2.37 -9.47 15.26
CA PHE A 458 -3.01 -9.26 16.58
C PHE A 458 -2.90 -7.84 17.10
N GLY A 459 -1.80 -7.15 16.80
CA GLY A 459 -1.57 -5.76 17.17
C GLY A 459 -2.36 -4.76 16.32
N GLN A 460 -2.88 -5.20 15.17
CA GLN A 460 -3.64 -4.35 14.26
C GLN A 460 -5.12 -4.32 14.61
N THR A 461 -5.72 -3.12 14.49
CA THR A 461 -7.16 -3.05 14.20
C THR A 461 -7.36 -3.50 12.75
N VAL A 462 -8.13 -4.57 12.55
CA VAL A 462 -8.30 -5.23 11.24
C VAL A 462 -9.07 -4.35 10.25
N ILE A 463 -9.91 -3.43 10.75
CA ILE A 463 -10.48 -2.33 9.96
C ILE A 463 -9.51 -1.14 10.02
N SER A 464 -9.06 -0.66 8.86
CA SER A 464 -8.19 0.51 8.81
C SER A 464 -8.87 1.76 9.38
N ARG A 465 -8.43 2.17 10.59
CA ARG A 465 -8.67 3.52 11.14
C ARG A 465 -7.59 4.53 10.73
N LYS A 466 -6.59 4.12 9.94
CA LYS A 466 -5.44 4.93 9.55
C LYS A 466 -5.23 4.86 8.04
N SER A 467 -5.84 5.78 7.31
CA SER A 467 -5.03 6.86 6.72
C SER A 467 -4.97 7.94 7.80
N ASN A 468 -3.78 8.25 8.31
CA ASN A 468 -3.53 9.02 9.55
C ASN A 468 -4.65 10.02 9.93
N ALA A 469 -5.47 9.67 10.94
CA ALA A 469 -6.17 10.54 11.89
C ALA A 469 -7.02 9.65 12.81
N GLY A 470 -7.10 10.01 14.09
CA GLY A 470 -7.96 9.35 15.08
C GLY A 470 -9.45 9.40 14.72
N LYS A 471 -10.24 8.64 15.47
CA LYS A 471 -11.71 8.59 15.39
C LYS A 471 -12.33 10.00 15.39
N PRO A 472 -13.49 10.20 14.75
CA PRO A 472 -14.54 11.02 15.33
C PRO A 472 -15.41 10.11 16.22
N ARG A 473 -15.13 10.16 17.51
CA ARG A 473 -16.00 10.01 18.68
C ARG A 473 -15.11 9.90 19.90
#